data_AF-A0A5K1BPS5-F1
#
_entry.id   AF-A0A5K1BPS5-F1
#
_cell.length_a   1.000
_cell.length_b   1.000
_cell.length_c   1.000
_cell.angle_alpha   90.00
_cell.angle_beta   90.00
_cell.angle_gamma   90.00
#
_symmetry.space_group_name_H-M   'P 1'
#
loop_
_entity.id
_entity.type
_entity.pdbx_description
1 polymer ?
#
loop_
_entity_poly.entity_id
_entity_poly.type
_entity_poly.pdbx_seq_one_letter_code
_entity_poly.pdbx_strand_id
1 'polypeptide(L)'
;MPGPGPHLVYSLGVGTGLMHLSGGWFSPHHCLVYALNSFLGPDLGSFSEWLTSSLGAGEDVGSSLMDFLHHPFYYVLILGVPLAFFYGWLSKVALQRGVLGTISG
;
A
#
# COMPACT_ATOMS: atom_id res chain seq x y z
N MET A 1 7.29 14.23 7.54
CA MET A 1 6.32 13.14 7.80
C MET A 1 7.09 11.96 8.37
N PRO A 2 6.49 11.02 9.12
CA PRO A 2 7.18 9.78 9.50
C PRO A 2 7.73 9.09 8.25
N GLY A 3 8.84 8.36 8.37
CA GLY A 3 9.36 7.57 7.25
C GLY A 3 8.51 6.30 6.99
N PRO A 4 8.88 5.51 5.97
CA PRO A 4 8.18 4.29 5.59
C PRO A 4 8.04 3.25 6.70
N GLY A 5 9.07 3.10 7.54
CA GLY A 5 9.04 2.16 8.67
C GLY A 5 7.88 2.46 9.64
N PRO A 6 7.79 3.68 10.22
CA PRO A 6 6.66 4.08 11.05
C PRO A 6 5.29 3.88 10.41
N HIS A 7 5.10 4.22 9.12
CA HIS A 7 3.81 4.03 8.45
C HIS A 7 3.44 2.54 8.33
N LEU A 8 4.39 1.66 8.04
CA LEU A 8 4.19 0.21 8.07
C LEU A 8 3.84 -0.30 9.47
N VAL A 9 4.52 0.19 10.52
CA VAL A 9 4.25 -0.23 11.90
C VAL A 9 2.85 0.20 12.34
N TYR A 10 2.46 1.45 12.08
CA TYR A 10 1.13 1.94 12.44
C TYR A 10 0.03 1.27 11.63
N SER A 11 0.22 1.09 10.32
CA SER A 11 -0.78 0.43 9.47
C SER A 11 -0.98 -1.04 9.86
N LEU A 12 0.10 -1.76 10.19
CA LEU A 12 0.01 -3.13 10.71
C LEU A 12 -0.66 -3.17 12.09
N GLY A 13 -0.28 -2.26 13.01
CA GLY A 13 -0.88 -2.19 14.35
C GLY A 13 -2.37 -1.83 14.33
N VAL A 14 -2.78 -0.90 13.47
CA VAL A 14 -4.19 -0.59 13.22
C VAL A 14 -4.88 -1.79 12.56
N GLY A 15 -4.22 -2.43 11.59
CA GLY A 15 -4.73 -3.62 10.92
C GLY A 15 -5.04 -4.77 11.90
N THR A 16 -4.13 -5.08 12.83
CA THR A 16 -4.35 -6.12 13.85
C THR A 16 -5.50 -5.76 14.80
N GLY A 17 -5.63 -4.49 15.15
CA GLY A 17 -6.80 -3.98 15.89
C GLY A 17 -8.11 -4.18 15.12
N LEU A 18 -8.13 -3.83 13.84
CA LEU A 18 -9.29 -4.04 12.95
C LEU A 18 -9.64 -5.51 12.80
N MET A 19 -8.65 -6.42 12.75
CA MET A 19 -8.92 -7.86 12.74
C MET A 19 -9.72 -8.30 13.97
N HIS A 20 -9.35 -7.80 15.16
CA HIS A 20 -10.04 -8.14 16.40
C HIS A 20 -11.44 -7.54 16.47
N LEU A 21 -11.58 -6.26 16.11
CA LEU A 21 -12.87 -5.55 16.15
C LEU A 21 -13.87 -6.05 15.11
N SER A 22 -13.37 -6.54 13.98
CA SER A 22 -14.21 -6.99 12.86
C SER A 22 -14.67 -8.44 12.96
N GLY A 23 -14.26 -9.18 14.00
CA GLY A 23 -14.66 -10.59 14.18
C GLY A 23 -14.31 -11.48 13.00
N GLY A 24 -13.20 -11.21 12.31
CA GLY A 24 -12.72 -12.00 11.16
C GLY A 24 -13.08 -11.46 9.77
N TRP A 25 -13.85 -10.36 9.68
CA TRP A 25 -14.13 -9.70 8.39
C TRP A 25 -12.89 -9.00 7.83
N PHE A 26 -12.11 -8.39 8.70
CA PHE A 26 -10.77 -7.93 8.40
C PHE A 26 -9.80 -9.07 8.74
N SER A 27 -9.20 -9.65 7.71
CA SER A 27 -8.29 -10.81 7.80
C SER A 27 -6.82 -10.40 7.59
N PRO A 28 -5.83 -11.27 7.87
CA PRO A 28 -4.41 -10.93 7.74
C PRO A 28 -4.01 -10.39 6.36
N HIS A 29 -4.64 -10.87 5.28
CA HIS A 29 -4.35 -10.37 3.94
C HIS A 29 -4.79 -8.90 3.75
N HIS A 30 -5.86 -8.46 4.43
CA HIS A 30 -6.29 -7.07 4.42
C HIS A 30 -5.27 -6.19 5.17
N CYS A 31 -4.69 -6.68 6.27
CA CYS A 31 -3.61 -5.98 6.97
C CYS A 31 -2.39 -5.79 6.07
N LEU A 32 -1.99 -6.82 5.35
CA LEU A 32 -0.85 -6.75 4.43
C LEU A 32 -1.09 -5.73 3.32
N VAL A 33 -2.28 -5.75 2.72
CA VAL A 33 -2.65 -4.80 1.65
C VAL A 33 -2.75 -3.37 2.20
N TYR A 34 -3.31 -3.20 3.39
CA TYR A 34 -3.40 -1.91 4.06
C TYR A 34 -2.01 -1.34 4.37
N ALA A 35 -1.08 -2.17 4.83
CA ALA A 35 0.30 -1.78 5.07
C ALA A 35 1.04 -1.44 3.77
N LEU A 36 0.91 -2.27 2.72
CA LEU A 36 1.46 -1.98 1.41
C LEU A 36 0.90 -0.67 0.82
N ASN A 37 -0.39 -0.41 0.97
CA ASN A 37 -1.00 0.84 0.53
C ASN A 37 -0.46 2.06 1.29
N SER A 38 -0.19 1.92 2.60
CA SER A 38 0.45 2.97 3.39
C SER A 38 1.89 3.25 2.97
N PHE A 39 2.59 2.28 2.40
CA PHE A 39 3.94 2.48 1.84
C PHE A 39 3.88 3.07 0.43
N LEU A 40 3.04 2.50 -0.44
CA LEU A 40 2.94 2.90 -1.84
C LEU A 40 2.36 4.31 -2.01
N GLY A 41 1.56 4.79 -1.07
CA GLY A 41 1.05 6.15 -1.10
C GLY A 41 2.07 7.20 -0.65
N PRO A 42 2.10 7.54 0.65
CA PRO A 42 2.93 8.62 1.16
C PRO A 42 4.45 8.35 1.08
N ASP A 43 4.89 7.10 1.07
CA ASP A 43 6.33 6.79 1.15
C ASP A 43 6.98 6.41 -0.18
N LEU A 44 6.21 6.23 -1.25
CA LEU A 44 6.79 5.89 -2.55
C LEU A 44 7.61 7.05 -3.13
N GLY A 45 7.23 8.29 -2.84
CA GLY A 45 8.03 9.47 -3.20
C GLY A 45 9.38 9.49 -2.49
N SER A 46 9.39 9.33 -1.16
CA SER A 46 10.64 9.31 -0.39
C SER A 46 11.51 8.08 -0.69
N PHE A 47 10.90 6.93 -0.99
CA PHE A 47 11.62 5.76 -1.49
C PHE A 47 12.24 6.01 -2.88
N SER A 48 11.50 6.65 -3.78
CA SER A 48 12.00 6.98 -5.12
C SER A 48 13.18 7.94 -5.06
N GLU A 49 13.11 8.96 -4.20
CA GLU A 49 14.19 9.90 -3.94
C GLU A 49 15.44 9.20 -3.39
N TRP A 50 15.28 8.33 -2.38
CA TRP A 50 16.36 7.49 -1.86
C TRP A 50 16.96 6.57 -2.93
N LEU A 51 16.14 5.98 -3.79
CA LEU A 51 16.60 5.07 -4.84
C LEU A 51 17.38 5.84 -5.93
N THR A 52 16.88 7.00 -6.37
CA THR A 52 17.55 7.83 -7.36
C THR A 52 18.86 8.42 -6.86
N SER A 53 18.93 8.81 -5.57
CA SER A 53 20.17 9.27 -4.94
C SER A 53 21.17 8.13 -4.76
N SER A 54 20.72 6.93 -4.39
CA SER A 54 21.57 5.74 -4.27
C SER A 54 22.14 5.25 -5.61
N LEU A 55 21.40 5.45 -6.70
CA LEU A 55 21.81 5.07 -8.06
C LEU A 55 22.60 6.17 -8.80
N GLY A 56 22.78 7.35 -8.18
CA GLY A 56 23.46 8.50 -8.81
C GLY A 56 22.69 9.13 -9.97
N ALA A 57 21.38 8.92 -10.06
CA ALA A 57 20.51 9.34 -11.16
C ALA A 57 19.96 10.78 -11.03
N GLY A 58 20.42 11.56 -10.04
CA GLY A 58 20.10 12.97 -9.85
C GLY A 58 18.82 13.25 -9.06
N GLU A 59 18.88 14.27 -8.19
CA GLU A 59 17.78 14.75 -7.32
C GLU A 59 16.56 15.24 -8.12
N ASP A 60 16.76 15.71 -9.36
CA ASP A 60 15.71 16.29 -10.21
C ASP A 60 14.64 15.29 -10.65
N VAL A 61 15.01 14.01 -10.84
CA VAL A 61 14.07 12.96 -11.26
C VAL A 61 13.22 12.51 -10.07
N GLY A 62 13.83 12.39 -8.89
CA GLY A 62 13.13 12.03 -7.65
C GLY A 62 12.10 13.08 -7.22
N SER A 63 12.48 14.37 -7.28
CA SER A 63 11.59 15.48 -6.91
C SER A 63 10.38 15.62 -7.84
N SER A 64 10.60 15.49 -9.16
CA SER A 64 9.52 15.56 -10.15
C SER A 64 8.53 14.39 -10.01
N LEU A 65 9.03 13.17 -9.75
CA LEU A 65 8.19 12.01 -9.46
C LEU A 65 7.39 12.19 -8.17
N MET A 66 8.02 12.75 -7.13
CA MET A 66 7.36 13.03 -5.87
C MET A 66 6.19 14.01 -6.05
N ASP A 67 6.40 15.13 -6.76
CA ASP A 67 5.35 16.11 -7.03
C ASP A 67 4.20 15.53 -7.86
N PHE A 68 4.54 14.70 -8.85
CA PHE A 68 3.55 14.05 -9.71
C PHE A 68 2.71 13.02 -8.95
N LEU A 69 3.33 12.22 -8.09
CA LEU A 69 2.66 11.16 -7.32
C LEU A 69 1.88 11.70 -6.12
N HIS A 70 2.30 12.83 -5.53
CA HIS A 70 1.59 13.47 -4.41
C HIS A 70 0.44 14.37 -4.86
N HIS A 71 0.29 14.63 -6.16
CA HIS A 71 -0.83 15.39 -6.66
C HIS A 71 -2.15 14.66 -6.32
N PRO A 72 -3.12 15.32 -5.66
CA PRO A 72 -4.29 14.65 -5.05
C PRO A 72 -5.12 13.87 -6.06
N PHE A 73 -5.13 14.27 -7.33
CA PHE A 73 -5.81 13.55 -8.40
C PHE A 73 -4.95 12.45 -9.02
N TYR A 74 -3.65 12.69 -9.22
CA TYR A 74 -2.79 11.73 -9.90
C TYR A 74 -2.47 10.54 -9.01
N TYR A 75 -2.31 10.77 -7.71
CA TYR A 75 -2.22 9.69 -6.74
C TYR A 75 -3.37 8.68 -6.89
N VAL A 76 -4.61 9.19 -6.90
CA VAL A 76 -5.81 8.37 -7.01
C VAL A 76 -5.87 7.67 -8.36
N LEU A 77 -5.58 8.36 -9.45
CA LEU A 77 -5.73 7.79 -10.81
C LEU A 77 -4.62 6.81 -11.19
N ILE A 78 -3.39 7.05 -10.77
CA ILE A 78 -2.21 6.29 -11.19
C ILE A 78 -1.92 5.15 -10.21
N LEU A 79 -2.14 5.40 -8.92
CA LEU A 79 -1.90 4.41 -7.88
C LEU A 79 -3.21 3.86 -7.31
N GLY A 80 -4.06 4.72 -6.73
CA GLY A 80 -5.21 4.29 -5.94
C GLY A 80 -6.18 3.37 -6.69
N VAL A 81 -6.67 3.83 -7.85
CA VAL A 81 -7.64 3.10 -8.68
C VAL A 81 -7.02 1.82 -9.25
N PRO A 82 -5.82 1.84 -9.88
CA PRO A 82 -5.19 0.62 -10.37
C PRO A 82 -4.91 -0.40 -9.26
N LEU A 83 -4.42 0.02 -8.10
CA LEU A 83 -4.19 -0.87 -6.96
C LEU A 83 -5.49 -1.46 -6.42
N ALA A 84 -6.58 -0.70 -6.38
CA ALA A 84 -7.88 -1.20 -5.95
C ALA A 84 -8.41 -2.29 -6.89
N PHE A 85 -8.32 -2.08 -8.22
CA PHE A 85 -8.68 -3.11 -9.19
C PHE A 85 -7.78 -4.33 -9.11
N PHE A 86 -6.47 -4.12 -8.99
CA PHE A 86 -5.50 -5.21 -8.85
C PHE A 86 -5.77 -6.03 -7.59
N TYR A 87 -6.02 -5.36 -6.47
CA TYR A 87 -6.36 -6.01 -5.20
C TYR A 87 -7.66 -6.81 -5.33
N GLY A 88 -8.72 -6.22 -5.88
CA GLY A 88 -9.99 -6.94 -6.09
C GLY A 88 -9.84 -8.17 -6.99
N TRP A 89 -9.05 -8.06 -8.05
CA TRP A 89 -8.71 -9.19 -8.92
C TRP A 89 -7.91 -10.27 -8.17
N LEU A 90 -6.86 -9.87 -7.43
CA LEU A 90 -6.00 -10.79 -6.70
C LEU A 90 -6.76 -11.53 -5.60
N SER A 91 -7.59 -10.83 -4.82
CA SER A 91 -8.45 -11.43 -3.81
C SER A 91 -9.41 -12.45 -4.43
N LYS A 92 -10.02 -12.13 -5.57
CA LYS A 92 -10.88 -13.07 -6.29
C LYS A 92 -10.12 -14.32 -6.73
N VAL A 93 -8.92 -14.18 -7.30
CA VAL A 93 -8.08 -15.32 -7.71
C VAL A 93 -7.68 -16.16 -6.51
N ALA A 94 -7.28 -15.53 -5.40
CA ALA A 94 -6.85 -16.23 -4.20
C ALA A 94 -8.00 -16.98 -3.50
N LEU A 95 -9.21 -16.42 -3.51
CA LEU A 95 -10.43 -17.10 -3.06
C LEU A 95 -10.74 -18.31 -3.95
N GLN A 96 -10.70 -18.15 -5.28
CA GLN A 96 -10.96 -19.24 -6.24
C GLN A 96 -9.95 -20.40 -6.11
N ARG A 97 -8.73 -20.11 -5.68
CA ARG A 97 -7.67 -21.11 -5.47
C ARG A 97 -7.63 -21.69 -4.05
N GLY A 98 -8.55 -21.30 -3.17
CA GLY A 98 -8.59 -21.75 -1.78
C GLY A 98 -7.41 -21.25 -0.92
N VAL A 99 -6.67 -20.25 -1.40
CA VAL A 99 -5.55 -19.63 -0.66
C VAL A 99 -6.08 -18.70 0.43
N LEU A 100 -7.20 -18.01 0.16
CA LEU A 100 -7.94 -17.24 1.15
C LEU A 100 -9.18 -18.03 1.56
N GLY A 101 -9.40 -18.16 2.87
CA GLY A 101 -10.64 -18.70 3.41
C GLY A 101 -11.78 -17.68 3.34
N THR A 102 -13.00 -18.17 3.19
CA THR A 102 -14.19 -17.34 3.41
C THR A 102 -14.56 -17.37 4.89
N ILE A 103 -15.24 -16.34 5.40
CA ILE A 103 -15.76 -16.34 6.79
C ILE A 103 -16.82 -17.45 6.97
N SER A 104 -17.34 -17.98 5.87
CA SER A 104 -18.37 -19.01 5.83
C SER A 104 -17.84 -20.45 5.82
N GLY A 105 -16.52 -20.65 5.71
CA GLY A 105 -15.97 -21.93 5.23
C GLY A 105 -15.97 -21.95 3.71
#